data_AF-A0A0R3RU25-F1
#
_entry.id   AF-A0A0R3RU25-F1
#
_cell.length_a   1.000
_cell.length_b   1.000
_cell.length_c   1.000
_cell.angle_alpha   90.00
_cell.angle_beta   90.00
_cell.angle_gamma   90.00
#
_symmetry.space_group_name_H-M   'P 1'
#
loop_
_entity.id
_entity.type
_entity.pdbx_description
1 polymer ?
#
loop_
_entity_poly.entity_id
_entity_poly.type
_entity_poly.pdbx_seq_one_letter_code
_entity_poly.pdbx_strand_id
1 'polypeptide(L)'
;MDIAFRHKNAAQPGKLSRYVKKNHSSTTSLIDTYSNRRRPTISNIFEDVECAELRKVSEHEPVKNPERINFRSIYERIENLRKQLEKAMNDLPNQSPRKSIDSENEKSELLNESRKLAGACKTMLNETENIRSGKHSLQVIDEVLETAETVTQITKRVVQKSNSIFQAQLMTTKTEQMLKSLLEVFQSIQEIQTKDRDSMKLLTARSTTLIAAVRQLLSPAP
;
A
#
# COMPACT_ATOMS: atom_id res chain seq x y z
N MET A 1 -36.24 -63.25 56.05
CA MET A 1 -37.27 -63.12 55.01
C MET A 1 -36.68 -62.22 53.93
N ASP A 2 -35.94 -62.71 52.92
CA ASP A 2 -36.26 -63.81 51.96
C ASP A 2 -37.43 -63.39 51.07
N ILE A 3 -37.43 -63.49 49.73
CA ILE A 3 -36.59 -64.15 48.70
C ILE A 3 -36.80 -63.29 47.40
N ALA A 4 -35.91 -63.11 46.42
CA ALA A 4 -35.23 -64.07 45.53
C ALA A 4 -33.93 -63.44 44.94
N PHE A 5 -32.79 -64.13 44.88
CA PHE A 5 -32.41 -65.18 43.90
C PHE A 5 -32.33 -64.66 42.44
N ARG A 6 -31.12 -64.54 41.86
CA ARG A 6 -30.33 -65.62 41.20
C ARG A 6 -31.00 -66.08 39.88
N HIS A 7 -30.29 -66.24 38.76
CA HIS A 7 -28.96 -66.87 38.64
C HIS A 7 -28.24 -66.56 37.29
N LYS A 8 -26.88 -66.60 37.33
CA LYS A 8 -25.90 -67.31 36.41
C LYS A 8 -26.11 -67.24 34.88
N ASN A 9 -25.11 -67.21 33.99
CA ASN A 9 -23.65 -67.54 33.96
C ASN A 9 -23.06 -66.81 32.71
N ALA A 10 -21.83 -66.95 32.18
CA ALA A 10 -20.43 -67.19 32.59
C ALA A 10 -19.60 -67.18 31.26
N ALA A 11 -18.27 -67.00 31.15
CA ALA A 11 -17.16 -66.82 32.12
C ALA A 11 -16.00 -66.02 31.44
N GLN A 12 -14.81 -66.02 32.04
CA GLN A 12 -13.54 -65.48 31.47
C GLN A 12 -12.81 -66.57 30.62
N PRO A 13 -11.51 -66.44 30.20
CA PRO A 13 -10.58 -65.29 30.14
C PRO A 13 -9.83 -65.13 28.78
N GLY A 14 -9.16 -63.99 28.52
CA GLY A 14 -8.32 -63.90 27.30
C GLY A 14 -7.57 -62.60 27.00
N LYS A 15 -6.35 -62.47 27.53
CA LYS A 15 -5.09 -61.99 26.90
C LYS A 15 -5.06 -60.82 25.88
N LEU A 16 -3.99 -60.02 26.04
CA LEU A 16 -3.22 -59.28 25.02
C LEU A 16 -3.74 -57.93 24.48
N SER A 17 -3.18 -56.88 25.09
CA SER A 17 -2.46 -55.78 24.43
C SER A 17 -2.76 -55.51 22.94
N ARG A 18 -3.28 -54.31 22.67
CA ARG A 18 -2.92 -53.57 21.46
C ARG A 18 -2.99 -52.05 21.67
N TYR A 19 -1.89 -51.48 22.17
CA TYR A 19 -1.60 -50.07 21.94
C TYR A 19 -1.43 -49.85 20.43
N VAL A 20 -2.47 -49.38 19.75
CA VAL A 20 -2.34 -48.92 18.37
C VAL A 20 -1.71 -47.52 18.40
N LYS A 21 -0.37 -47.48 18.41
CA LYS A 21 0.39 -46.31 17.93
C LYS A 21 -0.02 -46.07 16.48
N LYS A 22 -0.98 -45.16 16.26
CA LYS A 22 -1.22 -44.62 14.92
C LYS A 22 -0.16 -43.57 14.65
N ASN A 23 0.95 -44.02 14.08
CA ASN A 23 1.95 -43.13 13.49
C ASN A 23 1.26 -42.36 12.36
N HIS A 24 0.81 -41.14 12.64
CA HIS A 24 0.59 -40.17 11.58
C HIS A 24 1.96 -39.61 11.20
N SER A 25 2.62 -40.28 10.27
CA SER A 25 3.70 -39.66 9.50
C SER A 25 3.08 -38.47 8.75
N SER A 26 3.33 -37.27 9.24
CA SER A 26 2.96 -36.03 8.56
C SER A 26 3.85 -35.84 7.33
N THR A 27 3.64 -36.67 6.31
CA THR A 27 4.12 -36.43 4.95
C THR A 27 3.30 -35.29 4.39
N THR A 28 3.64 -34.05 4.78
CA THR A 28 3.14 -32.83 4.15
C THR A 28 3.44 -32.94 2.67
N SER A 29 2.41 -32.92 1.83
CA SER A 29 2.61 -33.05 0.40
C SER A 29 3.43 -31.87 -0.11
N LEU A 30 4.25 -32.11 -1.13
CA LEU A 30 4.87 -31.04 -1.91
C LEU A 30 3.80 -30.04 -2.40
N ILE A 31 2.60 -30.55 -2.73
CA ILE A 31 1.46 -29.74 -3.15
C ILE A 31 0.98 -28.81 -2.04
N ASP A 32 0.87 -29.28 -0.79
CA ASP A 32 0.45 -28.46 0.36
C ASP A 32 1.47 -27.35 0.66
N THR A 33 2.76 -27.68 0.53
CA THR A 33 3.89 -26.75 0.72
C THR A 33 3.86 -25.61 -0.29
N TYR A 34 3.46 -25.88 -1.54
CA TYR A 34 3.29 -24.84 -2.58
C TYR A 34 1.93 -24.14 -2.54
N SER A 35 0.87 -24.80 -2.08
CA SER A 35 -0.48 -24.22 -1.94
C SER A 35 -0.49 -23.03 -0.98
N ASN A 36 0.18 -23.17 0.17
CA ASN A 36 0.27 -22.11 1.18
C ASN A 36 1.03 -20.85 0.72
N ARG A 37 1.85 -20.92 -0.34
CA ARG A 37 2.49 -19.72 -0.94
C ARG A 37 1.54 -18.87 -1.79
N ARG A 38 0.34 -19.37 -2.15
CA ARG A 38 -0.64 -18.65 -2.99
C ARG A 38 -1.74 -17.92 -2.21
N ARG A 39 -1.82 -18.09 -0.89
CA ARG A 39 -2.49 -17.13 -0.01
C ARG A 39 -1.41 -16.39 0.76
N PRO A 40 -1.10 -15.11 0.45
CA PRO A 40 -0.48 -14.28 1.45
C PRO A 40 -1.46 -14.19 2.62
N THR A 41 -1.10 -14.76 3.76
CA THR A 41 -1.68 -14.35 5.04
C THR A 41 -1.23 -12.92 5.26
N ILE A 42 -1.96 -11.97 4.66
CA ILE A 42 -1.77 -10.55 4.89
C ILE A 42 -2.17 -10.32 6.34
N SER A 43 -1.18 -10.36 7.22
CA SER A 43 -1.25 -9.63 8.48
C SER A 43 -1.65 -8.20 8.12
N ASN A 44 -2.72 -7.70 8.73
CA ASN A 44 -3.18 -6.33 8.54
C ASN A 44 -2.20 -5.38 9.25
N ILE A 45 -1.03 -5.16 8.64
CA ILE A 45 -0.08 -4.09 9.00
C ILE A 45 -0.67 -2.74 8.52
N PHE A 46 -1.87 -2.44 9.00
CA PHE A 46 -2.66 -1.25 8.67
C PHE A 46 -3.61 -0.84 9.81
N GLU A 47 -3.75 -1.64 10.87
CA GLU A 47 -4.51 -1.26 12.07
C GLU A 47 -3.71 -0.31 12.98
N ASP A 48 -2.36 -0.37 12.97
CA ASP A 48 -1.46 0.48 13.78
C ASP A 48 -0.75 1.61 12.99
N VAL A 49 -1.40 2.17 11.96
CA VAL A 49 -1.05 3.55 11.54
C VAL A 49 -1.94 4.50 12.33
N GLU A 50 -1.61 4.62 13.63
CA GLU A 50 -2.17 5.65 14.48
C GLU A 50 -1.68 7.02 13.95
N CYS A 51 -2.55 7.69 13.19
CA CYS A 51 -2.31 9.04 12.73
C CYS A 51 -2.30 9.97 13.95
N ALA A 52 -1.11 10.17 14.53
CA ALA A 52 -0.91 11.12 15.62
C ALA A 52 -1.53 12.48 15.25
N GLU A 53 -2.48 12.94 16.06
CA GLU A 53 -3.24 14.17 15.81
C GLU A 53 -2.31 15.39 15.75
N LEU A 54 -1.90 15.80 14.55
CA LEU A 54 -1.31 17.12 14.32
C LEU A 54 -2.41 18.18 14.22
N ARG A 55 -3.24 18.27 15.28
CA ARG A 55 -3.98 19.49 15.60
C ARG A 55 -3.01 20.57 16.07
N LYS A 56 -2.47 21.32 15.13
CA LYS A 56 -2.08 22.71 15.35
C LYS A 56 -2.91 23.60 14.45
N VAL A 57 -4.06 24.03 14.99
CA VAL A 57 -4.88 25.08 14.40
C VAL A 57 -4.04 26.35 14.39
N SER A 58 -3.57 26.74 13.22
CA SER A 58 -3.08 28.10 12.98
C SER A 58 -4.26 28.90 12.45
N GLU A 59 -4.79 29.80 13.28
CA GLU A 59 -5.87 30.70 12.87
C GLU A 59 -5.32 31.73 11.88
N HIS A 60 -5.64 31.55 10.59
CA HIS A 60 -5.50 32.61 9.59
C HIS A 60 -6.87 32.98 9.02
N GLU A 61 -7.05 34.28 8.81
CA GLU A 61 -8.33 34.91 8.49
C GLU A 61 -9.00 34.34 7.23
N PRO A 62 -10.34 34.34 7.16
CA PRO A 62 -11.08 33.79 6.04
C PRO A 62 -11.00 34.71 4.82
N VAL A 63 -9.95 34.58 4.01
CA VAL A 63 -9.88 35.19 2.69
C VAL A 63 -11.10 34.73 1.86
N LYS A 64 -11.84 35.70 1.35
CA LYS A 64 -13.06 35.50 0.58
C LYS A 64 -12.72 35.12 -0.85
N ASN A 65 -12.70 33.82 -1.13
CA ASN A 65 -13.22 33.16 -2.35
C ASN A 65 -12.99 31.64 -2.19
N PRO A 66 -13.91 30.77 -2.64
CA PRO A 66 -13.58 29.36 -2.83
C PRO A 66 -12.70 29.25 -4.08
N GLU A 67 -11.39 29.09 -3.90
CA GLU A 67 -10.48 28.86 -5.01
C GLU A 67 -10.85 27.55 -5.72
N ARG A 68 -11.13 27.66 -7.01
CA ARG A 68 -11.50 26.52 -7.84
C ARG A 68 -10.24 25.75 -8.21
N ILE A 69 -10.21 24.46 -7.88
CA ILE A 69 -9.10 23.54 -8.15
C ILE A 69 -8.67 23.66 -9.63
N ASN A 70 -7.42 24.06 -9.85
CA ASN A 70 -6.84 24.22 -11.19
C ASN A 70 -6.25 22.91 -11.69
N PHE A 71 -7.10 21.99 -12.14
CA PHE A 71 -6.67 20.67 -12.65
C PHE A 71 -5.60 20.75 -13.75
N ARG A 72 -5.57 21.82 -14.57
CA ARG A 72 -4.52 21.99 -15.59
C ARG A 72 -3.13 22.10 -14.98
N SER A 73 -2.95 22.92 -13.94
CA SER A 73 -1.64 23.05 -13.26
C SER A 73 -1.26 21.78 -12.50
N ILE A 74 -2.26 21.05 -11.98
CA ILE A 74 -2.06 19.74 -11.32
C ILE A 74 -1.48 18.72 -12.30
N TYR A 75 -2.11 18.54 -13.48
CA TYR A 75 -1.62 17.60 -14.49
C TYR A 75 -0.23 17.99 -15.01
N GLU A 76 0.03 19.29 -15.21
CA GLU A 76 1.34 19.79 -15.62
C GLU A 76 2.43 19.51 -14.57
N ARG A 77 2.13 19.72 -13.27
CA ARG A 77 3.05 19.41 -12.15
C ARG A 77 3.40 17.92 -12.14
N ILE A 78 2.41 17.02 -12.22
CA ILE A 78 2.64 15.57 -12.21
C ILE A 78 3.43 15.10 -13.45
N GLU A 79 3.11 15.61 -14.63
CA GLU A 79 3.81 15.22 -15.85
C GLU A 79 5.26 15.73 -15.85
N ASN A 80 5.52 16.87 -15.22
CA ASN A 80 6.89 17.35 -14.97
C ASN A 80 7.65 16.47 -13.97
N LEU A 81 7.00 15.94 -12.93
CA LEU A 81 7.61 14.93 -12.03
C LEU A 81 7.98 13.65 -12.78
N ARG A 82 7.10 13.16 -13.67
CA ARG A 82 7.37 11.97 -14.52
C ARG A 82 8.58 12.20 -15.43
N LYS A 83 8.64 13.33 -16.15
CA LYS A 83 9.80 13.70 -16.98
C LYS A 83 11.11 13.83 -16.19
N GLN A 84 11.05 14.38 -14.98
CA GLN A 84 12.23 14.47 -14.10
C GLN A 84 12.75 13.10 -13.67
N LEU A 85 11.86 12.14 -13.47
CA LEU A 85 12.19 10.77 -13.07
C LEU A 85 12.74 9.96 -14.25
N GLU A 86 12.10 10.06 -15.43
CA GLU A 86 12.59 9.49 -16.68
C GLU A 86 14.01 10.00 -17.00
N LYS A 87 14.21 11.32 -16.92
CA LYS A 87 15.55 11.92 -17.08
C LYS A 87 16.55 11.34 -16.09
N ALA A 88 16.21 11.27 -14.79
CA ALA A 88 17.13 10.74 -13.78
C ALA A 88 17.52 9.26 -14.01
N MET A 89 16.63 8.47 -14.63
CA MET A 89 16.92 7.10 -15.05
C MET A 89 17.80 7.05 -16.31
N ASN A 90 17.56 7.92 -17.29
CA ASN A 90 18.34 8.00 -18.53
C ASN A 90 19.74 8.61 -18.34
N ASP A 91 19.92 9.48 -17.33
CA ASP A 91 21.20 10.07 -16.95
C ASP A 91 22.13 9.08 -16.21
N LEU A 92 21.66 7.86 -15.87
CA LEU A 92 22.48 6.84 -15.23
C LEU A 92 23.51 6.21 -16.20
N PRO A 93 24.76 5.97 -15.76
CA PRO A 93 25.72 5.21 -16.56
C PRO A 93 25.24 3.76 -16.71
N ASN A 94 25.39 3.21 -17.92
CA ASN A 94 25.10 1.79 -18.24
C ASN A 94 26.04 0.77 -17.55
N GLN A 95 26.75 1.18 -16.50
CA GLN A 95 27.64 0.34 -15.70
C GLN A 95 27.39 0.61 -14.21
N SER A 96 27.11 -0.45 -13.44
CA SER A 96 26.92 -0.33 -11.99
C SER A 96 28.15 0.28 -11.30
N PRO A 97 27.97 1.17 -10.31
CA PRO A 97 29.05 1.71 -9.49
C PRO A 97 29.98 0.63 -8.93
N ARG A 98 31.29 0.77 -9.16
CA ARG A 98 32.32 -0.18 -8.64
C ARG A 98 32.62 -0.03 -7.15
N LYS A 99 32.00 0.94 -6.48
CA LYS A 99 32.07 1.17 -5.03
C LYS A 99 30.64 1.26 -4.50
N SER A 100 30.35 0.59 -3.40
CA SER A 100 29.05 0.65 -2.74
C SER A 100 28.82 2.03 -2.14
N ILE A 101 27.96 2.83 -2.77
CA ILE A 101 27.35 3.99 -2.13
C ILE A 101 26.21 3.47 -1.27
N ASP A 102 26.20 3.79 0.02
CA ASP A 102 25.06 3.46 0.87
C ASP A 102 23.86 4.37 0.52
N SER A 103 22.70 3.75 0.38
CA SER A 103 21.42 4.36 0.02
C SER A 103 20.32 3.99 1.03
N GLU A 104 20.66 3.32 2.13
CA GLU A 104 19.68 2.86 3.12
C GLU A 104 18.94 4.02 3.78
N ASN A 105 19.65 5.14 4.00
CA ASN A 105 19.05 6.39 4.46
C ASN A 105 17.94 6.87 3.50
N GLU A 106 18.22 7.02 2.20
CA GLU A 106 17.22 7.38 1.19
C GLU A 106 16.04 6.40 1.13
N LYS A 107 16.26 5.08 1.29
CA LYS A 107 15.16 4.11 1.35
C LYS A 107 14.27 4.34 2.57
N SER A 108 14.86 4.64 3.73
CA SER A 108 14.12 4.92 4.96
C SER A 108 13.28 6.20 4.85
N GLU A 109 13.84 7.25 4.24
CA GLU A 109 13.12 8.49 3.90
C GLU A 109 11.97 8.19 2.92
N LEU A 110 12.22 7.39 1.88
CA LEU A 110 11.21 7.02 0.89
C LEU A 110 10.04 6.25 1.51
N LEU A 111 10.32 5.33 2.44
CA LEU A 111 9.30 4.61 3.19
C LEU A 111 8.45 5.57 4.05
N ASN A 112 9.08 6.54 4.70
CA ASN A 112 8.38 7.51 5.53
C ASN A 112 7.48 8.44 4.70
N GLU A 113 8.00 9.00 3.59
CA GLU A 113 7.20 9.86 2.70
C GLU A 113 6.13 9.08 1.94
N SER A 114 6.37 7.81 1.59
CA SER A 114 5.33 6.94 1.01
C SER A 114 4.19 6.66 1.99
N ARG A 115 4.46 6.62 3.31
CA ARG A 115 3.39 6.53 4.33
C ARG A 115 2.61 7.83 4.44
N LYS A 116 3.28 8.99 4.39
CA LYS A 116 2.60 10.31 4.37
C LYS A 116 1.70 10.46 3.13
N LEU A 117 2.23 10.13 1.94
CA LEU A 117 1.47 10.11 0.69
C LEU A 117 0.25 9.17 0.78
N ALA A 118 0.38 7.98 1.37
CA ALA A 118 -0.76 7.09 1.61
C ALA A 118 -1.83 7.73 2.51
N GLY A 119 -1.41 8.44 3.56
CA GLY A 119 -2.29 9.21 4.45
C GLY A 119 -3.02 10.35 3.72
N ALA A 120 -2.28 11.22 3.03
CA ALA A 120 -2.82 12.34 2.26
C ALA A 120 -3.81 11.85 1.18
N CYS A 121 -3.47 10.78 0.45
CA CYS A 121 -4.38 10.15 -0.51
C CYS A 121 -5.67 9.64 0.15
N LYS A 122 -5.61 9.04 1.35
CA LYS A 122 -6.80 8.60 2.08
C LYS A 122 -7.68 9.79 2.49
N THR A 123 -7.08 10.88 2.98
CA THR A 123 -7.80 12.12 3.31
C THR A 123 -8.46 12.73 2.07
N MET A 124 -7.75 12.78 0.94
CA MET A 124 -8.25 13.33 -0.33
C MET A 124 -9.53 12.62 -0.80
N LEU A 125 -9.56 11.30 -0.69
CA LEU A 125 -10.71 10.49 -1.10
C LEU A 125 -11.90 10.70 -0.15
N ASN A 126 -11.66 10.75 1.15
CA ASN A 126 -12.69 11.05 2.15
C ASN A 126 -13.31 12.46 1.93
N GLU A 127 -12.50 13.47 1.61
CA GLU A 127 -13.02 14.82 1.30
C GLU A 127 -13.76 14.86 -0.05
N THR A 128 -13.33 14.05 -1.03
CA THR A 128 -14.02 13.94 -2.33
C THR A 128 -15.41 13.30 -2.19
N GLU A 129 -15.55 12.31 -1.30
CA GLU A 129 -16.86 11.74 -0.93
C GLU A 129 -17.74 12.75 -0.17
N ASN A 130 -17.13 13.60 0.66
CA ASN A 130 -17.81 14.62 1.45
C ASN A 130 -17.89 15.98 0.74
N ILE A 131 -18.54 15.99 -0.44
CA ILE A 131 -18.71 17.10 -1.41
C ILE A 131 -19.09 18.49 -0.83
N ARG A 132 -19.54 18.57 0.43
CA ARG A 132 -19.95 19.82 1.11
C ARG A 132 -18.77 20.75 1.50
N SER A 133 -17.52 20.30 1.36
CA SER A 133 -16.30 20.88 1.97
C SER A 133 -15.26 21.41 0.94
N GLY A 134 -15.70 22.21 -0.04
CA GLY A 134 -14.84 22.64 -1.17
C GLY A 134 -13.53 23.38 -0.81
N LYS A 135 -13.37 23.90 0.42
CA LYS A 135 -12.13 24.56 0.87
C LYS A 135 -11.05 23.59 1.36
N HIS A 136 -11.42 22.47 1.97
CA HIS A 136 -10.44 21.48 2.44
C HIS A 136 -9.92 20.61 1.28
N SER A 137 -10.75 20.36 0.26
CA SER A 137 -10.36 19.59 -0.93
C SER A 137 -9.10 20.16 -1.62
N LEU A 138 -8.97 21.48 -1.79
CA LEU A 138 -7.78 22.08 -2.40
C LEU A 138 -6.51 21.86 -1.56
N GLN A 139 -6.59 22.14 -0.25
CA GLN A 139 -5.46 21.97 0.68
C GLN A 139 -4.93 20.53 0.70
N VAL A 140 -5.84 19.56 0.71
CA VAL A 140 -5.49 18.13 0.73
C VAL A 140 -4.94 17.68 -0.63
N ILE A 141 -5.41 18.26 -1.75
CA ILE A 141 -4.83 18.03 -3.07
C ILE A 141 -3.38 18.56 -3.15
N ASP A 142 -3.11 19.74 -2.60
CA ASP A 142 -1.76 20.30 -2.55
C ASP A 142 -0.83 19.46 -1.65
N GLU A 143 -1.30 18.98 -0.49
CA GLU A 143 -0.55 18.05 0.37
C GLU A 143 -0.20 16.74 -0.36
N VAL A 144 -1.13 16.17 -1.13
CA VAL A 144 -0.88 14.99 -1.99
C VAL A 144 0.17 15.28 -3.06
N LEU A 145 0.19 16.49 -3.64
CA LEU A 145 1.17 16.87 -4.65
C LEU A 145 2.56 17.13 -4.06
N GLU A 146 2.65 17.77 -2.89
CA GLU A 146 3.91 17.99 -2.18
C GLU A 146 4.54 16.67 -1.70
N THR A 147 3.73 15.75 -1.16
CA THR A 147 4.21 14.42 -0.77
C THR A 147 4.62 13.58 -1.98
N ALA A 148 3.86 13.62 -3.09
CA ALA A 148 4.25 12.93 -4.35
C ALA A 148 5.53 13.52 -4.98
N GLU A 149 5.72 14.84 -4.90
CA GLU A 149 6.95 15.50 -5.32
C GLU A 149 8.14 15.08 -4.44
N THR A 150 7.97 15.07 -3.11
CA THR A 150 9.01 14.64 -2.16
C THR A 150 9.40 13.18 -2.38
N VAL A 151 8.43 12.28 -2.56
CA VAL A 151 8.65 10.88 -2.96
C VAL A 151 9.45 10.80 -4.27
N THR A 152 9.10 11.60 -5.28
CA THR A 152 9.84 11.64 -6.57
C THR A 152 11.28 12.13 -6.39
N GLN A 153 11.50 13.16 -5.57
CA GLN A 153 12.84 13.69 -5.28
C GLN A 153 13.70 12.66 -4.52
N ILE A 154 13.13 11.92 -3.57
CA ILE A 154 13.83 10.83 -2.89
C ILE A 154 14.13 9.69 -3.85
N THR A 155 13.18 9.26 -4.68
CA THR A 155 13.43 8.23 -5.71
C THR A 155 14.58 8.64 -6.63
N LYS A 156 14.66 9.91 -7.06
CA LYS A 156 15.80 10.41 -7.85
C LYS A 156 17.14 10.26 -7.11
N ARG A 157 17.19 10.51 -5.79
CA ARG A 157 18.38 10.25 -4.96
C ARG A 157 18.69 8.75 -4.83
N VAL A 158 17.69 7.89 -4.64
CA VAL A 158 17.85 6.42 -4.63
C VAL A 158 18.44 5.94 -5.96
N VAL A 159 17.90 6.40 -7.09
CA VAL A 159 18.37 6.10 -8.45
C VAL A 159 19.84 6.50 -8.61
N GLN A 160 20.20 7.74 -8.28
CA GLN A 160 21.57 8.27 -8.37
C GLN A 160 22.58 7.56 -7.46
N LYS A 161 22.16 7.10 -6.27
CA LYS A 161 23.01 6.38 -5.31
C LYS A 161 22.96 4.86 -5.47
N SER A 162 22.13 4.32 -6.37
CA SER A 162 21.93 2.89 -6.50
C SER A 162 23.17 2.21 -7.10
N ASN A 163 23.66 1.19 -6.41
CA ASN A 163 24.72 0.31 -6.92
C ASN A 163 24.19 -0.72 -7.95
N SER A 164 22.88 -0.70 -8.24
CA SER A 164 22.21 -1.65 -9.14
C SER A 164 21.25 -0.93 -10.07
N ILE A 165 21.49 -1.07 -11.39
CA ILE A 165 20.58 -0.54 -12.42
C ILE A 165 19.19 -1.17 -12.31
N PHE A 166 19.09 -2.44 -11.90
CA PHE A 166 17.81 -3.11 -11.66
C PHE A 166 17.03 -2.47 -10.51
N GLN A 167 17.69 -2.15 -9.38
CA GLN A 167 17.03 -1.47 -8.27
C GLN A 167 16.62 -0.03 -8.66
N ALA A 168 17.47 0.68 -9.41
CA ALA A 168 17.12 2.00 -9.93
C ALA A 168 15.90 1.96 -10.86
N GLN A 169 15.89 1.05 -11.83
CA GLN A 169 14.75 0.80 -12.72
C GLN A 169 13.48 0.45 -11.94
N LEU A 170 13.57 -0.48 -10.97
CA LEU A 170 12.43 -0.90 -10.17
C LEU A 170 11.82 0.27 -9.37
N MET A 171 12.65 1.09 -8.73
CA MET A 171 12.19 2.23 -7.93
C MET A 171 11.62 3.35 -8.81
N THR A 172 12.23 3.59 -9.98
CA THR A 172 11.68 4.45 -11.04
C THR A 172 10.31 3.94 -11.49
N THR A 173 10.17 2.69 -11.90
CA THR A 173 8.91 2.12 -12.39
C THR A 173 7.79 2.18 -11.35
N LYS A 174 8.07 1.85 -10.08
CA LYS A 174 7.08 1.97 -8.99
C LYS A 174 6.63 3.42 -8.77
N THR A 175 7.56 4.37 -8.81
CA THR A 175 7.26 5.80 -8.62
C THR A 175 6.47 6.34 -9.81
N GLU A 176 6.81 5.94 -11.04
CA GLU A 176 6.04 6.33 -12.22
C GLU A 176 4.62 5.75 -12.22
N GLN A 177 4.46 4.47 -11.83
CA GLN A 177 3.13 3.87 -11.67
C GLN A 177 2.28 4.61 -10.65
N MET A 178 2.88 5.02 -9.52
CA MET A 178 2.21 5.88 -8.52
C MET A 178 1.79 7.22 -9.11
N LEU A 179 2.69 7.95 -9.80
CA LEU A 179 2.38 9.24 -10.42
C LEU A 179 1.28 9.12 -11.49
N LYS A 180 1.28 8.04 -12.28
CA LYS A 180 0.24 7.75 -13.27
C LYS A 180 -1.11 7.48 -12.61
N SER A 181 -1.15 6.62 -11.59
CA SER A 181 -2.38 6.33 -10.84
C SER A 181 -2.93 7.58 -10.16
N LEU A 182 -2.06 8.47 -9.67
CA LEU A 182 -2.45 9.72 -9.07
C LEU A 182 -3.10 10.68 -10.09
N LEU A 183 -2.53 10.78 -11.29
CA LEU A 183 -3.10 11.56 -12.40
C LEU A 183 -4.48 11.02 -12.83
N GLU A 184 -4.65 9.71 -12.91
CA GLU A 184 -5.95 9.06 -13.18
C GLU A 184 -6.98 9.38 -12.07
N VAL A 185 -6.59 9.36 -10.80
CA VAL A 185 -7.48 9.75 -9.68
C VAL A 185 -7.90 11.22 -9.80
N PHE A 186 -6.98 12.16 -10.07
CA PHE A 186 -7.34 13.56 -10.26
C PHE A 186 -8.29 13.79 -11.45
N GLN A 187 -8.16 13.02 -12.53
CA GLN A 187 -9.14 13.02 -13.63
C GLN A 187 -10.54 12.64 -13.15
N SER A 188 -10.68 11.58 -12.33
CA SER A 188 -12.00 11.24 -11.77
C SER A 188 -12.53 12.22 -10.74
N ILE A 189 -11.68 12.88 -9.96
CA ILE A 189 -12.10 13.99 -9.09
C ILE A 189 -12.66 15.14 -9.94
N GLN A 190 -12.03 15.46 -11.07
CA GLN A 190 -12.54 16.46 -12.03
C GLN A 190 -13.87 16.02 -12.67
N GLU A 191 -13.98 14.77 -13.11
CA GLU A 191 -15.19 14.18 -13.72
C GLU A 191 -16.40 14.24 -12.76
N ILE A 192 -16.21 13.88 -11.48
CA ILE A 192 -17.25 13.93 -10.44
C ILE A 192 -17.78 15.36 -10.23
N GLN A 193 -16.91 16.37 -10.24
CA GLN A 193 -17.33 17.77 -10.16
C GLN A 193 -18.21 18.21 -11.35
N THR A 194 -18.17 17.48 -12.47
CA THR A 194 -18.97 17.76 -13.67
C THR A 194 -20.30 16.98 -13.75
N LYS A 195 -20.70 16.27 -12.68
CA LYS A 195 -22.00 15.59 -12.50
C LYS A 195 -22.24 14.34 -13.36
N ASP A 196 -21.35 13.36 -13.31
CA ASP A 196 -21.68 11.98 -13.72
C ASP A 196 -21.70 11.01 -12.51
N ARG A 197 -22.65 10.07 -12.53
CA ARG A 197 -22.93 9.12 -11.45
C ARG A 197 -22.04 7.88 -11.54
N ASP A 198 -21.58 7.51 -12.74
CA ASP A 198 -20.65 6.38 -12.91
C ASP A 198 -19.19 6.78 -12.61
N SER A 199 -18.86 8.07 -12.70
CA SER A 199 -17.57 8.65 -12.28
C SER A 199 -17.17 8.29 -10.85
N MET A 200 -18.13 8.09 -9.93
CA MET A 200 -17.82 7.67 -8.55
C MET A 200 -17.26 6.23 -8.49
N LYS A 201 -17.80 5.30 -9.28
CA LYS A 201 -17.26 3.92 -9.37
C LYS A 201 -15.86 3.93 -9.99
N LEU A 202 -15.65 4.78 -11.00
CA LEU A 202 -14.37 4.97 -11.67
C LEU A 202 -13.33 5.55 -10.71
N LEU A 203 -13.71 6.52 -9.86
CA LEU A 203 -12.87 7.02 -8.77
C LEU A 203 -12.48 5.89 -7.82
N THR A 204 -13.43 5.09 -7.32
CA THR A 204 -13.11 3.97 -6.39
C THR A 204 -12.11 2.98 -7.02
N ALA A 205 -12.27 2.65 -8.29
CA ALA A 205 -11.35 1.77 -9.02
C ALA A 205 -9.94 2.39 -9.14
N ARG A 206 -9.83 3.62 -9.65
CA ARG A 206 -8.54 4.34 -9.80
C ARG A 206 -7.87 4.58 -8.45
N SER A 207 -8.64 4.85 -7.40
CA SER A 207 -8.17 5.01 -6.02
C SER A 207 -7.59 3.72 -5.46
N THR A 208 -8.23 2.58 -5.74
CA THR A 208 -7.71 1.26 -5.36
C THR A 208 -6.36 1.00 -6.05
N THR A 209 -6.22 1.36 -7.33
CA THR A 209 -4.95 1.29 -8.06
C THR A 209 -3.88 2.20 -7.45
N LEU A 210 -4.23 3.44 -7.09
CA LEU A 210 -3.31 4.38 -6.43
C LEU A 210 -2.80 3.84 -5.08
N ILE A 211 -3.69 3.33 -4.22
CA ILE A 211 -3.30 2.71 -2.95
C ILE A 211 -2.42 1.47 -3.18
N ALA A 212 -2.70 0.66 -4.20
CA ALA A 212 -1.85 -0.46 -4.57
C ALA A 212 -0.45 -0.01 -5.05
N ALA A 213 -0.36 1.06 -5.86
CA ALA A 213 0.91 1.61 -6.33
C ALA A 213 1.75 2.19 -5.19
N VAL A 214 1.14 2.97 -4.28
CA VAL A 214 1.82 3.50 -3.08
C VAL A 214 2.27 2.35 -2.16
N ARG A 215 1.49 1.26 -2.04
CA ARG A 215 1.89 0.06 -1.28
C ARG A 215 3.10 -0.65 -1.90
N GLN A 216 3.33 -0.56 -3.21
CA GLN A 216 4.55 -1.11 -3.84
C GLN A 216 5.80 -0.30 -3.49
N LEU A 217 5.69 1.01 -3.23
CA LEU A 217 6.79 1.83 -2.70
C LEU A 217 7.12 1.45 -1.24
N LEU A 218 6.10 1.13 -0.44
CA LEU A 218 6.24 0.66 0.95
C LEU A 218 6.85 -0.76 1.08
N SER A 219 6.91 -1.51 -0.02
CA SER A 219 7.55 -2.83 -0.09
C SER A 219 8.74 -2.79 -1.05
N PRO A 220 9.91 -2.25 -0.63
CA PRO A 220 11.15 -2.39 -1.39
C PRO A 220 11.41 -3.88 -1.63
N ALA A 221 11.94 -4.22 -2.81
CA ALA A 221 12.25 -5.61 -3.13
C ALA A 221 13.34 -6.15 -2.18
N PRO A 222 13.34 -7.46 -1.88
CA PRO A 222 14.38 -8.11 -1.09
C PRO A 222 15.77 -8.02 -1.74
#